data_AF-A0A355S429-F1
#
_entry.id   AF-A0A355S429-F1
#
_cell.length_a   1.000
_cell.length_b   1.000
_cell.length_c   1.000
_cell.angle_alpha   90.00
_cell.angle_beta   90.00
_cell.angle_gamma   90.00
#
_symmetry.space_group_name_H-M   'P 1'
#
loop_
_entity.id
_entity.type
_entity.pdbx_description
1 polymer ?
#
loop_
_entity_poly.entity_id
_entity_poly.type
_entity_poly.pdbx_seq_one_letter_code
_entity_poly.pdbx_strand_id
1 'polypeptide(L)'
;MEKSFHIGNRKALYHDIREPSLIIMFSGKAPRKTADEYYPFFANRNFVYMTGVESPNFIFMAEVEGNYTHETMFILPKDMLTERWTGKRLSPDEVKDKSGIDDIKYIRDFEKIFSKKISSCKYSTLYLDFDKLTKSEPDSEAYELSA
;
A
#
# COMPACT_ATOMS: atom_id res chain seq x y z
N MET A 1 -12.15 -12.21 3.81
CA MET A 1 -13.24 -11.26 4.10
C MET A 1 -13.79 -10.74 2.79
N GLU A 2 -15.04 -10.29 2.75
CA GLU A 2 -15.65 -9.68 1.57
C GLU A 2 -15.03 -8.30 1.27
N LYS A 3 -14.90 -7.91 0.00
CA LYS A 3 -14.34 -6.60 -0.38
C LYS A 3 -15.11 -5.40 0.21
N SER A 4 -16.41 -5.57 0.46
CA SER A 4 -17.27 -4.56 1.08
C SER A 4 -16.81 -4.17 2.49
N PHE A 5 -16.22 -5.11 3.24
CA PHE A 5 -15.66 -4.83 4.56
C PHE A 5 -14.49 -3.84 4.46
N HIS A 6 -13.57 -4.08 3.55
CA HIS A 6 -12.40 -3.23 3.33
C HIS A 6 -12.80 -1.84 2.80
N ILE A 7 -13.77 -1.77 1.88
CA ILE A 7 -14.35 -0.49 1.41
C ILE A 7 -14.98 0.28 2.58
N GLY A 8 -15.71 -0.40 3.47
CA GLY A 8 -16.31 0.21 4.66
C GLY A 8 -15.27 0.81 5.61
N ASN A 9 -14.19 0.07 5.88
CA ASN A 9 -13.09 0.54 6.73
C ASN A 9 -12.41 1.79 6.17
N ARG A 10 -12.15 1.82 4.85
CA ARG A 10 -11.55 2.99 4.19
C ARG A 10 -12.46 4.20 4.25
N LYS A 11 -13.77 4.03 4.01
CA LYS A 11 -14.75 5.12 4.18
C LYS A 11 -14.77 5.66 5.60
N ALA A 12 -14.77 4.79 6.61
CA ALA A 12 -14.70 5.21 8.01
C ALA A 12 -13.42 6.00 8.30
N LEU A 13 -12.26 5.54 7.81
CA LEU A 13 -11.00 6.26 7.93
C LEU A 13 -11.09 7.66 7.30
N TYR A 14 -11.64 7.79 6.10
CA TYR A 14 -11.74 9.08 5.41
C TYR A 14 -12.62 10.09 6.14
N HIS A 15 -13.60 9.65 6.93
CA HIS A 15 -14.41 10.53 7.75
C HIS A 15 -13.69 11.13 8.96
N ASP A 16 -12.63 10.47 9.45
CA ASP A 16 -11.96 10.84 10.71
C ASP A 16 -10.64 11.62 10.49
N ILE A 17 -10.15 11.69 9.25
CA ILE A 17 -8.89 12.37 8.92
C ILE A 17 -9.08 13.84 8.56
N ARG A 18 -7.98 14.60 8.59
CA ARG A 18 -7.96 15.97 8.08
C ARG A 18 -7.93 15.95 6.56
N GLU A 19 -8.59 16.94 5.96
CA GLU A 19 -8.64 17.14 4.52
C GLU A 19 -8.08 18.54 4.17
N PRO A 20 -7.49 18.72 2.97
CA PRO A 20 -7.16 17.71 1.97
C PRO A 20 -5.93 16.90 2.39
N SER A 21 -5.97 15.57 2.23
CA SER A 21 -4.89 14.67 2.63
C SER A 21 -4.57 13.58 1.61
N LEU A 22 -3.34 13.09 1.71
CA LEU A 22 -2.86 11.90 1.03
C LEU A 22 -2.61 10.83 2.08
N ILE A 23 -3.04 9.60 1.81
CA ILE A 23 -2.79 8.44 2.66
C ILE A 23 -1.94 7.47 1.87
N ILE A 24 -0.88 6.93 2.46
CA ILE A 24 -0.04 5.90 1.86
C ILE A 24 0.14 4.77 2.87
N MET A 25 -0.06 3.54 2.39
CA MET A 25 0.17 2.33 3.17
C MET A 25 0.99 1.33 2.37
N PHE A 26 1.88 0.62 3.05
CA PHE A 26 2.80 -0.33 2.44
C PHE A 26 2.46 -1.75 2.89
N SER A 27 2.39 -2.67 1.94
CA SER A 27 2.25 -4.10 2.27
C SER A 27 3.50 -4.68 2.95
N GLY A 28 4.66 -4.06 2.75
CA GLY A 28 5.95 -4.49 3.28
C GLY A 28 6.63 -5.60 2.46
N LYS A 29 7.73 -6.10 3.03
CA LYS A 29 8.61 -7.12 2.46
C LYS A 29 8.93 -8.20 3.48
N ALA A 30 9.30 -9.38 3.00
CA ALA A 30 9.78 -10.45 3.86
C ALA A 30 11.08 -10.00 4.57
N PRO A 31 11.20 -10.17 5.89
CA PRO A 31 12.45 -9.92 6.59
C PRO A 31 13.54 -10.89 6.11
N ARG A 32 14.77 -10.40 5.97
CA ARG A 32 15.91 -11.26 5.64
C ARG A 32 16.21 -12.17 6.84
N LYS A 33 16.40 -13.47 6.58
CA LYS A 33 16.73 -14.46 7.60
C LYS A 33 18.24 -14.63 7.76
N THR A 34 18.92 -15.02 6.69
CA THR A 34 20.38 -15.14 6.62
C THR A 34 20.80 -15.27 5.16
N ALA A 35 22.02 -14.87 4.79
CA ALA A 35 22.52 -14.97 3.42
C ALA A 35 21.49 -14.48 2.37
N ASP A 36 21.07 -15.33 1.43
CA ASP A 36 20.04 -15.12 0.41
C ASP A 36 18.63 -15.62 0.83
N GLU A 37 18.49 -16.15 2.04
CA GLU A 37 17.23 -16.65 2.60
C GLU A 37 16.42 -15.54 3.29
N TYR A 38 15.11 -15.57 3.06
CA TYR A 38 14.12 -14.71 3.71
C TYR A 38 13.18 -15.51 4.59
N TYR A 39 12.64 -14.89 5.64
CA TYR A 39 11.53 -15.46 6.38
C TYR A 39 10.25 -15.50 5.52
N PRO A 40 9.24 -16.31 5.89
CA PRO A 40 7.93 -16.23 5.26
C PRO A 40 7.37 -14.81 5.31
N PHE A 41 6.83 -14.35 4.17
CA PHE A 41 6.24 -13.03 4.08
C PHE A 41 4.91 -12.96 4.83
N PHE A 42 4.73 -11.87 5.58
CA PHE A 42 3.45 -11.45 6.14
C PHE A 42 3.25 -9.98 5.82
N ALA A 43 2.13 -9.65 5.19
CA ALA A 43 1.82 -8.26 4.87
C ALA A 43 1.51 -7.46 6.14
N ASN A 44 1.86 -6.16 6.11
CA ASN A 44 1.53 -5.22 7.17
C ASN A 44 0.02 -5.29 7.49
N ARG A 45 -0.32 -5.35 8.78
CA ARG A 45 -1.71 -5.60 9.21
C ARG A 45 -2.64 -4.41 8.95
N ASN A 46 -2.14 -3.17 9.02
CA ASN A 46 -2.92 -1.99 8.65
C ASN A 46 -3.25 -2.04 7.15
N PHE A 47 -2.26 -2.36 6.31
CA PHE A 47 -2.47 -2.53 4.88
C PHE A 47 -3.51 -3.60 4.56
N VAL A 48 -3.39 -4.79 5.16
CA VAL A 48 -4.36 -5.88 4.94
C VAL A 48 -5.75 -5.53 5.47
N TYR A 49 -5.85 -4.84 6.61
CA TYR A 49 -7.13 -4.43 7.17
C TYR A 49 -7.89 -3.47 6.24
N MET A 50 -7.16 -2.56 5.58
CA MET A 50 -7.73 -1.56 4.67
C MET A 50 -7.97 -2.08 3.26
N THR A 51 -7.23 -3.10 2.82
CA THR A 51 -7.23 -3.52 1.40
C THR A 51 -7.60 -4.98 1.17
N GLY A 52 -7.49 -5.86 2.16
CA GLY A 52 -7.70 -7.30 2.03
C GLY A 52 -6.65 -8.02 1.17
N VAL A 53 -5.59 -7.32 0.76
CA VAL A 53 -4.57 -7.87 -0.14
C VAL A 53 -3.34 -8.28 0.65
N GLU A 54 -2.89 -9.51 0.41
CA GLU A 54 -1.69 -10.09 1.02
C GLU A 54 -0.67 -10.39 -0.08
N SER A 55 0.07 -9.38 -0.50
CA SER A 55 1.14 -9.52 -1.50
C SER A 55 2.28 -8.56 -1.19
N PRO A 56 3.54 -8.99 -1.34
CA PRO A 56 4.70 -8.18 -0.98
C PRO A 56 4.93 -7.08 -2.02
N ASN A 57 5.53 -5.97 -1.57
CA ASN A 57 5.88 -4.82 -2.41
C ASN A 57 4.69 -4.17 -3.14
N PHE A 58 3.51 -4.18 -2.54
CA PHE A 58 2.36 -3.39 -2.96
C PHE A 58 2.27 -2.12 -2.11
N ILE A 59 1.73 -1.05 -2.72
CA ILE A 59 1.50 0.24 -2.07
C ILE A 59 0.07 0.66 -2.34
N PHE A 60 -0.62 1.11 -1.31
CA PHE A 60 -1.94 1.71 -1.41
C PHE A 60 -1.81 3.22 -1.24
N MET A 61 -2.48 4.00 -2.08
CA MET A 61 -2.54 5.45 -1.99
C MET A 61 -4.00 5.91 -2.10
N ALA A 62 -4.41 6.82 -1.23
CA ALA A 62 -5.71 7.48 -1.30
C ALA A 62 -5.56 9.00 -1.27
N GLU A 63 -6.21 9.68 -2.20
CA GLU A 63 -6.40 11.12 -2.22
C GLU A 63 -7.76 11.44 -1.61
N VAL A 64 -7.83 12.27 -0.58
CA VAL A 64 -9.08 12.61 0.13
C VAL A 64 -9.23 14.14 0.20
N GLU A 65 -10.32 14.65 -0.37
CA GLU A 65 -10.67 16.08 -0.39
C GLU A 65 -12.18 16.27 -0.56
N GLY A 66 -12.87 16.65 0.52
CA GLY A 66 -14.31 16.81 0.55
C GLY A 66 -15.03 15.55 0.08
N ASN A 67 -15.86 15.70 -0.96
CA ASN A 67 -16.56 14.57 -1.58
C ASN A 67 -15.71 13.78 -2.59
N TYR A 68 -14.48 14.21 -2.85
CA TYR A 68 -13.56 13.54 -3.75
C TYR A 68 -12.67 12.56 -2.99
N THR A 69 -12.79 11.28 -3.35
CA THR A 69 -11.86 10.23 -2.93
C THR A 69 -11.35 9.50 -4.16
N HIS A 70 -10.03 9.35 -4.27
CA HIS A 70 -9.41 8.57 -5.35
C HIS A 70 -8.43 7.58 -4.76
N GLU A 71 -8.72 6.29 -4.96
CA GLU A 71 -7.95 5.17 -4.44
C GLU A 71 -7.10 4.60 -5.58
N THR A 72 -5.82 4.34 -5.31
CA THR A 72 -4.91 3.71 -6.26
C THR A 72 -4.11 2.62 -5.57
N MET A 73 -4.06 1.45 -6.18
CA MET A 73 -3.19 0.35 -5.75
C MET A 73 -2.02 0.21 -6.72
N PHE A 74 -0.81 0.18 -6.19
CA PHE A 74 0.42 -0.05 -6.93
C PHE A 74 0.89 -1.48 -6.72
N ILE A 75 1.01 -2.22 -7.81
CA ILE A 75 1.32 -3.65 -7.80
C ILE A 75 2.61 -3.94 -8.55
N LEU A 76 3.18 -5.12 -8.30
CA LEU A 76 4.26 -5.65 -9.12
C LEU A 76 3.73 -6.11 -10.50
N PRO A 77 4.45 -5.84 -11.61
CA PRO A 77 4.13 -6.44 -12.89
C PRO A 77 4.31 -7.96 -12.82
N LYS A 78 3.57 -8.70 -13.66
CA LYS A 78 3.79 -10.14 -13.82
C LYS A 78 5.22 -10.40 -14.28
N ASP A 79 5.83 -11.43 -13.72
CA ASP A 79 7.18 -11.85 -14.08
C ASP A 79 7.26 -13.37 -14.10
N MET A 80 7.12 -13.94 -15.29
CA MET A 80 7.07 -15.38 -15.49
C MET A 80 8.35 -16.10 -15.04
N LEU A 81 9.50 -15.44 -15.03
CA LEU A 81 10.75 -16.07 -14.59
C LEU A 81 10.78 -16.15 -13.07
N THR A 82 10.45 -15.03 -12.40
CA THR A 82 10.44 -14.95 -10.93
C THR A 82 9.32 -15.79 -10.32
N GLU A 83 8.13 -15.80 -10.93
CA GLU A 83 6.95 -16.52 -10.42
C GLU A 83 7.15 -18.05 -10.36
N ARG A 84 8.12 -18.61 -11.09
CA ARG A 84 8.49 -20.05 -10.98
C ARG A 84 9.08 -20.40 -9.62
N TRP A 85 9.65 -19.42 -8.94
CA TRP A 85 10.33 -19.58 -7.66
C TRP A 85 9.52 -19.00 -6.51
N THR A 86 8.95 -17.81 -6.70
CA THR A 86 8.24 -17.07 -5.64
C THR A 86 6.74 -17.34 -5.59
N GLY A 87 6.20 -18.07 -6.57
CA GLY A 87 4.77 -18.21 -6.78
C GLY A 87 4.17 -17.06 -7.58
N LYS A 88 2.90 -17.25 -7.97
CA LYS A 88 2.13 -16.35 -8.83
C LYS A 88 1.90 -14.98 -8.17
N ARG A 89 2.18 -13.89 -8.88
CA ARG A 89 1.78 -12.53 -8.48
C ARG A 89 0.30 -12.31 -8.76
N LEU A 90 -0.38 -11.58 -7.87
CA LEU A 90 -1.79 -11.23 -8.10
C LEU A 90 -1.94 -10.39 -9.36
N SER A 91 -2.93 -10.73 -10.19
CA SER A 91 -3.32 -9.92 -11.33
C SER A 91 -4.05 -8.64 -10.89
N PRO A 92 -4.13 -7.60 -11.73
CA PRO A 92 -4.96 -6.44 -11.46
C PRO A 92 -6.41 -6.80 -11.10
N ASP A 93 -7.00 -7.79 -11.78
CA ASP A 93 -8.38 -8.21 -11.53
C ASP A 93 -8.52 -8.92 -10.17
N GLU A 94 -7.57 -9.80 -9.81
CA GLU A 94 -7.56 -10.44 -8.48
C GLU A 94 -7.42 -9.42 -7.35
N VAL A 95 -6.67 -8.33 -7.59
CA VAL A 95 -6.51 -7.23 -6.63
C VAL A 95 -7.80 -6.42 -6.52
N LYS A 96 -8.45 -6.11 -7.64
CA LYS A 96 -9.77 -5.43 -7.66
C LYS A 96 -10.83 -6.24 -6.92
N ASP A 97 -10.87 -7.55 -7.15
CA ASP A 97 -11.86 -8.44 -6.54
C ASP A 97 -11.67 -8.57 -5.04
N LYS A 98 -10.43 -8.53 -4.54
CA LYS A 98 -10.14 -8.56 -3.10
C LYS A 98 -10.37 -7.22 -2.41
N SER A 99 -9.90 -6.13 -3.02
CA SER A 99 -9.81 -4.82 -2.36
C SER A 99 -10.96 -3.86 -2.65
N GLY A 100 -11.64 -4.05 -3.79
CA GLY A 100 -12.61 -3.10 -4.33
C GLY A 100 -11.99 -1.80 -4.88
N ILE A 101 -10.68 -1.75 -5.10
CA ILE A 101 -9.98 -0.57 -5.66
C ILE A 101 -9.88 -0.72 -7.17
N ASP A 102 -10.43 0.23 -7.92
CA ASP A 102 -10.51 0.14 -9.39
C ASP A 102 -9.25 0.62 -10.13
N ASP A 103 -8.55 1.64 -9.61
CA ASP A 103 -7.33 2.16 -10.24
C ASP A 103 -6.11 1.34 -9.78
N ILE A 104 -5.60 0.50 -10.69
CA ILE A 104 -4.43 -0.33 -10.47
C ILE A 104 -3.29 0.16 -11.36
N LYS A 105 -2.15 0.46 -10.76
CA LYS A 105 -0.92 0.91 -11.44
C LYS A 105 0.26 0.04 -11.06
N TYR A 106 1.39 0.19 -11.75
CA TYR A 106 2.61 -0.54 -11.40
C TYR A 106 3.46 0.24 -10.41
N ILE A 107 4.15 -0.47 -9.51
CA ILE A 107 4.99 0.14 -8.48
C ILE A 107 6.10 1.04 -9.03
N ARG A 108 6.62 0.76 -10.23
CA ARG A 108 7.61 1.61 -10.90
C ARG A 108 7.11 3.03 -11.19
N ASP A 109 5.79 3.22 -11.24
CA ASP A 109 5.17 4.52 -11.51
C ASP A 109 4.86 5.28 -10.21
N PHE A 110 5.02 4.65 -9.04
CA PHE A 110 4.69 5.22 -7.74
C PHE A 110 5.42 6.53 -7.47
N GLU A 111 6.77 6.53 -7.50
CA GLU A 111 7.57 7.71 -7.14
C GLU A 111 7.22 8.92 -8.01
N LYS A 112 7.05 8.71 -9.32
CA LYS A 112 6.66 9.75 -10.27
C LYS A 112 5.29 10.33 -9.94
N ILE A 113 4.31 9.47 -9.64
CA ILE A 113 2.94 9.88 -9.33
C ILE A 113 2.92 10.60 -7.98
N PHE A 114 3.51 10.00 -6.94
CA PHE A 114 3.62 10.56 -5.61
C PHE A 114 4.28 11.94 -5.63
N SER A 115 5.45 12.06 -6.28
CA SER A 115 6.17 13.34 -6.39
C SER A 115 5.30 14.41 -7.04
N LYS A 116 4.59 14.08 -8.12
CA LYS A 116 3.66 15.00 -8.77
C LYS A 116 2.53 15.44 -7.83
N LYS A 117 2.00 14.54 -6.99
CA LYS A 117 0.94 14.87 -6.03
C LYS A 117 1.47 15.78 -4.91
N ILE A 118 2.63 15.48 -4.34
CA ILE A 118 3.25 16.33 -3.32
C ILE A 118 3.61 17.71 -3.87
N SER A 119 4.27 17.78 -5.03
CA SER A 119 4.66 19.05 -5.66
C SER A 119 3.47 19.91 -6.10
N SER A 120 2.26 19.36 -6.16
CA SER A 120 1.06 20.16 -6.44
C SER A 120 0.67 21.08 -5.28
N CYS A 121 1.23 20.87 -4.08
CA CYS A 121 0.89 21.57 -2.84
C CYS A 121 -0.62 21.54 -2.50
N LYS A 122 -1.37 20.61 -3.09
CA LYS A 122 -2.81 20.46 -2.89
C LYS A 122 -3.13 19.83 -1.55
N TYR A 123 -2.34 18.84 -1.13
CA TYR A 123 -2.56 18.07 0.08
C TYR A 123 -1.81 18.69 1.27
N SER A 124 -2.53 18.97 2.35
CA SER A 124 -2.00 19.59 3.56
C SER A 124 -1.35 18.59 4.51
N THR A 125 -1.81 17.34 4.47
CA THR A 125 -1.42 16.29 5.41
C THR A 125 -1.12 14.99 4.67
N LEU A 126 -0.02 14.33 5.02
CA LEU A 126 0.35 13.00 4.57
C LEU A 126 0.20 12.03 5.76
N TYR A 127 -0.62 10.98 5.58
CA TYR A 127 -0.79 9.89 6.54
C TYR A 127 0.00 8.66 6.08
N LEU A 128 0.73 8.05 7.01
CA LEU A 128 1.58 6.88 6.79
C LEU A 128 1.28 5.81 7.86
N ASP A 129 1.46 4.55 7.50
CA ASP A 129 1.21 3.38 8.34
C ASP A 129 2.41 3.00 9.22
N PHE A 130 2.83 3.95 10.07
CA PHE A 130 3.88 3.72 11.06
C PHE A 130 3.49 2.63 12.07
N ASP A 131 4.32 1.59 12.21
CA ASP A 131 4.01 0.41 13.03
C ASP A 131 5.18 -0.07 13.90
N LYS A 132 6.30 0.65 14.00
CA LYS A 132 7.40 0.25 14.89
C LYS A 132 6.95 0.24 16.34
N LEU A 133 7.29 -0.83 17.03
CA LEU A 133 7.11 -0.97 18.46
C LEU A 133 8.30 -0.40 19.23
N THR A 134 9.51 -0.53 18.69
CA THR A 134 10.74 -0.08 19.35
C THR A 134 11.65 0.70 18.39
N LYS A 135 12.47 1.62 18.94
CA LYS A 135 13.39 2.44 18.14
C LYS A 135 14.49 1.65 17.43
N SER A 136 14.81 0.45 17.93
CA SER A 136 15.86 -0.41 17.37
C SER A 136 15.42 -1.19 16.15
N GLU A 137 14.12 -1.24 15.85
CA GLU A 137 13.61 -1.92 14.66
C GLU A 137 14.05 -1.20 13.37
N PRO A 138 14.32 -1.95 12.29
CA PRO A 138 14.66 -1.34 11.00
C PRO A 138 13.51 -0.46 10.50
N ASP A 139 13.85 0.59 9.75
CA ASP A 139 12.86 1.43 9.07
C ASP A 139 12.05 0.58 8.07
N SER A 140 10.72 0.68 8.14
CA SER A 140 9.84 0.21 7.07
C SER A 140 9.74 1.28 5.99
N GLU A 141 9.13 0.94 4.85
CA GLU A 141 8.97 1.86 3.72
C GLU A 141 8.25 3.16 4.11
N ALA A 142 7.35 3.11 5.12
CA ALA A 142 6.70 4.30 5.67
C ALA A 142 7.70 5.26 6.34
N TYR A 143 8.66 4.73 7.12
CA TYR A 143 9.70 5.54 7.76
C TYR A 143 10.69 6.08 6.74
N GLU A 144 11.10 5.25 5.78
CA GLU A 144 11.99 5.66 4.69
C GLU A 144 11.37 6.80 3.85
N LEU A 145 10.07 6.74 3.56
CA LEU A 145 9.38 7.79 2.81
C LEU A 145 9.25 9.11 3.60
N SER A 146 9.23 9.04 4.93
CA SER A 146 9.06 10.20 5.81
C SER A 146 10.34 11.00 6.07
N ALA A 147 11.50 10.41 5.73
CA ALA A 147 12.82 11.00 5.92
C ALA A 147 13.14 12.05 4.85
#